data_AF-A0A371EF49-F1
#
_entry.id   AF-A0A371EF49-F1
#
_cell.length_a   1.000
_cell.length_b   1.000
_cell.length_c   1.000
_cell.angle_alpha   90.00
_cell.angle_beta   90.00
_cell.angle_gamma   90.00
#
_symmetry.space_group_name_H-M   'P 1'
#
loop_
_entity.id
_entity.type
_entity.pdbx_description
1 polymer ?
#
loop_
_entity_poly.entity_id
_entity_poly.type
_entity_poly.pdbx_seq_one_letter_code
_entity_poly.pdbx_strand_id
1 'polypeptide(L)'
;MKMMTTFLLISLLAFCFTSLAFGATNLPDSEVQALKDIASSLGKNNWNFNINPCSGKHNWVTPNAEQGKDNNVTCDCSFVNDNFTCHVVAILLKSQNLQGNLPWELVNLPYIREMYVILLLSLILMNQLINLSLFYSIHFLTFRMDSDLALNYLSGSIPKDWGSLIHLESM
;
A
#
# COMPACT_ATOMS: atom_id res chain seq x y z
N MET A 1 -4.47 -57.90 -14.05
CA MET A 1 -4.12 -56.66 -14.79
C MET A 1 -5.07 -55.48 -14.53
N LYS A 2 -6.40 -55.69 -14.41
CA LYS A 2 -7.38 -54.62 -14.10
C LYS A 2 -7.25 -53.96 -12.71
N MET A 3 -6.79 -54.69 -11.69
CA MET A 3 -6.57 -54.15 -10.32
C MET A 3 -5.34 -53.23 -10.23
N MET A 4 -4.32 -53.44 -11.05
CA MET A 4 -3.06 -52.69 -10.97
C MET A 4 -3.20 -51.30 -11.61
N THR A 5 -4.03 -51.19 -12.66
CA THR A 5 -4.39 -49.92 -13.29
C THR A 5 -5.28 -49.04 -12.41
N THR A 6 -6.13 -49.62 -11.55
CA THR A 6 -6.98 -48.85 -10.62
C THR A 6 -6.15 -48.21 -9.51
N PHE A 7 -5.15 -48.91 -8.97
CA PHE A 7 -4.25 -48.36 -7.95
C PHE A 7 -3.39 -47.21 -8.48
N LEU A 8 -2.91 -47.30 -9.74
CA LEU A 8 -2.14 -46.22 -10.37
C LEU A 8 -2.98 -44.96 -10.62
N LEU A 9 -4.26 -45.11 -10.98
CA LEU A 9 -5.20 -43.99 -11.17
C LEU A 9 -5.52 -43.27 -9.85
N ILE A 10 -5.68 -44.01 -8.75
CA ILE A 10 -5.94 -43.45 -7.41
C ILE A 10 -4.70 -42.71 -6.87
N SER A 11 -3.49 -43.24 -7.13
CA SER A 11 -2.23 -42.59 -6.77
C SER A 11 -1.98 -41.28 -7.53
N LEU A 12 -2.32 -41.23 -8.83
CA LEU A 12 -2.25 -39.99 -9.63
C LEU A 12 -3.25 -38.92 -9.17
N LEU A 13 -4.44 -39.31 -8.72
CA LEU A 13 -5.45 -38.39 -8.19
C LEU A 13 -5.07 -37.84 -6.80
N ALA A 14 -4.28 -38.58 -6.02
CA ALA A 14 -3.78 -38.13 -4.72
C ALA A 14 -2.66 -37.07 -4.83
N PHE A 15 -2.06 -36.90 -6.02
CA PHE A 15 -1.01 -35.89 -6.25
C PHE A 15 -1.54 -34.50 -6.61
N CYS A 16 -2.86 -34.31 -6.71
CA CYS A 16 -3.50 -33.04 -7.09
C CYS A 16 -4.01 -32.19 -5.92
N PHE A 17 -3.62 -32.51 -4.68
CA PHE A 17 -3.90 -31.67 -3.52
C PHE A 17 -2.60 -31.24 -2.83
N THR A 18 -1.65 -30.71 -3.59
CA THR A 18 -0.87 -29.60 -3.05
C THR A 18 -1.78 -28.39 -3.07
N SER A 19 -2.65 -28.29 -2.06
CA SER A 19 -3.14 -26.99 -1.66
C SER A 19 -1.89 -26.13 -1.47
N LEU A 20 -1.67 -25.17 -2.36
CA LEU A 20 -0.89 -23.99 -2.05
C LEU A 20 -1.58 -23.40 -0.82
N ALA A 21 -1.14 -23.83 0.36
CA ALA A 21 -1.37 -23.08 1.56
C ALA A 21 -0.64 -21.76 1.29
N PHE A 22 -1.35 -20.78 0.75
CA PHE A 22 -1.08 -19.38 1.02
C PHE A 22 -1.37 -19.17 2.51
N GLY A 23 -0.53 -19.81 3.34
CA GLY A 23 -0.55 -19.72 4.78
C GLY A 23 0.12 -18.41 5.13
N ALA A 24 -0.67 -17.51 5.72
CA ALA A 24 -0.26 -16.26 6.35
C ALA A 24 0.77 -15.44 5.55
N THR A 25 0.31 -14.42 4.81
CA THR A 25 1.19 -13.36 4.32
C THR A 25 1.92 -12.75 5.53
N ASN A 26 3.23 -12.99 5.67
CA ASN A 26 4.06 -12.60 6.81
C ASN A 26 4.37 -11.11 6.76
N LEU A 27 3.36 -10.26 6.98
CA LEU A 27 3.60 -8.82 7.16
C LEU A 27 4.02 -8.58 8.62
N PRO A 28 5.16 -7.92 8.90
CA PRO A 28 5.59 -7.62 10.26
C PRO A 28 4.54 -6.81 11.04
N ASP A 29 4.38 -7.13 12.33
CA ASP A 29 3.45 -6.42 13.22
C ASP A 29 3.74 -4.92 13.30
N SER A 30 5.01 -4.52 13.14
CA SER A 30 5.43 -3.11 13.09
C SER A 30 4.83 -2.39 11.88
N GLU A 31 4.76 -3.03 10.72
CA GLU A 31 4.15 -2.44 9.53
C GLU A 31 2.62 -2.45 9.61
N VAL A 32 2.04 -3.48 10.22
CA VAL A 32 0.60 -3.49 10.55
C VAL A 32 0.27 -2.33 11.49
N GLN A 33 1.11 -2.05 12.49
CA GLN A 33 0.93 -0.92 13.39
C GLN A 33 1.10 0.42 12.67
N ALA A 34 2.13 0.55 11.83
CA ALA A 34 2.31 1.74 10.99
C ALA A 34 1.08 2.02 10.11
N LEU A 35 0.48 0.98 9.50
CA LEU A 35 -0.77 1.12 8.74
C LEU A 35 -1.95 1.61 9.60
N LYS A 36 -2.05 1.19 10.87
CA LYS A 36 -3.09 1.71 11.80
C LYS A 36 -2.87 3.18 12.10
N ASP A 37 -1.63 3.58 12.36
CA ASP A 37 -1.29 4.95 12.69
C ASP A 37 -1.51 5.86 11.47
N ILE A 38 -1.10 5.41 10.27
CA ILE A 38 -1.40 6.07 8.99
C ILE A 38 -2.91 6.23 8.78
N ALA A 39 -3.68 5.18 9.04
CA ALA A 39 -5.14 5.22 8.90
C ALA A 39 -5.76 6.25 9.85
N SER A 40 -5.31 6.27 11.11
CA SER A 40 -5.73 7.26 12.11
C SER A 40 -5.40 8.68 11.67
N SER A 41 -4.15 8.93 11.26
CA SER A 41 -3.68 10.22 10.78
C SER A 41 -4.49 10.71 9.58
N LEU A 42 -4.79 9.83 8.61
CA LEU A 42 -5.59 10.17 7.42
C LEU A 42 -7.10 10.28 7.69
N GLY A 43 -7.60 9.82 8.84
CA GLY A 43 -9.03 9.66 9.10
C GLY A 43 -9.67 8.51 8.29
N LYS A 44 -8.87 7.51 7.90
CA LYS A 44 -9.31 6.34 7.13
C LYS A 44 -9.88 5.26 8.05
N ASN A 45 -11.16 5.37 8.36
CA ASN A 45 -11.83 4.50 9.33
C ASN A 45 -12.39 3.19 8.73
N ASN A 46 -12.28 2.99 7.41
CA ASN A 46 -12.91 1.87 6.70
C ASN A 46 -11.97 0.68 6.43
N TRP A 47 -10.72 0.71 6.90
CA TRP A 47 -9.85 -0.47 6.86
C TRP A 47 -10.15 -1.43 8.02
N ASN A 48 -10.41 -2.68 7.68
CA ASN A 48 -10.56 -3.79 8.63
C ASN A 48 -9.22 -4.52 8.84
N PHE A 49 -8.57 -4.24 9.96
CA PHE A 49 -7.29 -4.84 10.34
C PHE A 49 -7.38 -6.31 10.81
N ASN A 50 -8.57 -6.89 10.88
CA ASN A 50 -8.73 -8.35 11.06
C ASN A 50 -8.46 -9.13 9.75
N ILE A 51 -8.31 -8.41 8.63
CA ILE A 51 -7.96 -8.98 7.33
C ILE A 51 -6.51 -8.62 7.04
N ASN A 52 -5.71 -9.59 6.63
CA ASN A 52 -4.31 -9.38 6.29
C ASN A 52 -4.14 -8.27 5.21
N PRO A 53 -3.34 -7.22 5.47
CA PRO A 53 -3.13 -6.11 4.52
C PRO A 53 -2.60 -6.52 3.16
N CYS A 54 -1.76 -7.55 3.14
CA CYS A 54 -1.13 -8.09 1.94
C CYS A 54 -1.94 -9.20 1.27
N SER A 55 -3.22 -9.37 1.62
CA SER A 55 -4.08 -10.41 1.04
C SER A 55 -4.65 -10.06 -0.34
N GLY A 56 -4.53 -8.81 -0.80
CA GLY A 56 -5.15 -8.34 -2.05
C GLY A 56 -6.69 -8.32 -2.03
N LYS A 57 -7.32 -8.47 -0.86
CA LYS A 57 -8.79 -8.54 -0.72
C LYS A 57 -9.44 -7.15 -0.75
N HIS A 58 -10.75 -7.13 -1.05
CA HIS A 58 -11.64 -5.95 -1.18
C HIS A 58 -11.55 -4.88 -0.06
N ASN A 59 -11.01 -5.21 1.10
CA ASN A 59 -10.73 -4.28 2.20
C ASN A 59 -9.54 -3.35 1.91
N TRP A 60 -8.46 -3.93 1.38
CA TRP A 60 -7.17 -3.29 1.16
C TRP A 60 -6.98 -2.83 -0.27
N VAL A 61 -7.66 -3.52 -1.19
CA VAL A 61 -7.59 -3.28 -2.63
C VAL A 61 -9.01 -3.17 -3.16
N THR A 62 -9.30 -2.18 -3.99
CA THR A 62 -10.53 -2.11 -4.79
C THR A 62 -10.19 -2.52 -6.22
N PRO A 63 -10.46 -3.78 -6.62
CA PRO A 63 -10.17 -4.24 -7.97
C PRO A 63 -11.00 -3.45 -8.99
N ASN A 64 -10.39 -3.09 -10.11
CA ASN A 64 -11.04 -2.31 -11.17
C ASN A 64 -11.68 -1.01 -10.67
N ALA A 65 -11.00 -0.31 -9.74
CA ALA A 65 -11.44 0.98 -9.27
C ALA A 65 -11.73 1.91 -10.46
N GLU A 66 -12.85 2.64 -10.39
CA GLU A 66 -13.12 3.72 -11.33
C GLU A 66 -11.91 4.67 -11.33
N GLN A 67 -11.55 5.19 -12.49
CA GLN A 67 -10.42 6.09 -12.65
C GLN A 67 -10.49 7.21 -11.60
N GLY A 68 -9.46 7.33 -10.77
CA GLY A 68 -9.40 8.32 -9.70
C GLY A 68 -10.08 7.94 -8.37
N LYS A 69 -10.62 6.72 -8.20
CA LYS A 69 -11.22 6.23 -6.93
C LYS A 69 -10.41 5.08 -6.31
N ASP A 70 -9.09 5.16 -6.41
CA ASP A 70 -8.21 4.10 -5.96
C ASP A 70 -8.22 3.92 -4.42
N ASN A 71 -8.26 2.66 -3.98
CA ASN A 71 -7.96 2.22 -2.63
C ASN A 71 -7.12 0.95 -2.75
N ASN A 72 -5.81 1.08 -2.56
CA ASN A 72 -4.88 -0.01 -2.76
C ASN A 72 -3.71 0.05 -1.77
N VAL A 73 -3.45 -1.07 -1.11
CA VAL A 73 -2.20 -1.35 -0.38
C VAL A 73 -1.52 -2.49 -1.10
N THR A 74 -0.34 -2.20 -1.64
CA THR A 74 0.49 -3.19 -2.34
C THR A 74 1.58 -3.65 -1.39
N CYS A 75 1.76 -4.97 -1.30
CA CYS A 75 2.89 -5.58 -0.62
C CYS A 75 3.75 -6.35 -1.60
N ASP A 76 5.04 -6.45 -1.28
CA ASP A 76 6.00 -7.29 -1.97
C ASP A 76 6.51 -8.36 -0.99
N CYS A 77 6.37 -9.63 -1.38
CA CYS A 77 6.79 -10.80 -0.60
C CYS A 77 7.95 -11.54 -1.27
N SER A 78 8.60 -10.93 -2.28
CA SER A 78 9.68 -11.55 -3.05
C SER A 78 11.05 -11.45 -2.37
N PHE A 79 11.10 -10.93 -1.14
CA PHE A 79 12.32 -10.75 -0.36
C PHE A 79 12.89 -12.09 0.14
N VAL A 80 13.60 -12.80 -0.73
CA VAL A 80 14.26 -14.09 -0.42
C VAL A 80 15.22 -13.95 0.77
N ASN A 81 15.91 -12.82 0.83
CA ASN A 81 16.91 -12.49 1.85
C ASN A 81 16.29 -12.34 3.26
N ASP A 82 14.99 -12.08 3.32
CA ASP A 82 14.21 -11.91 4.54
C ASP A 82 13.14 -13.00 4.67
N ASN A 83 13.48 -14.24 4.29
CA ASN A 83 12.62 -15.41 4.45
C ASN A 83 11.21 -15.25 3.83
N PHE A 84 11.12 -14.54 2.69
CA PHE A 84 9.85 -14.22 2.02
C PHE A 84 8.88 -13.43 2.91
N THR A 85 9.41 -12.66 3.85
CA THR A 85 8.65 -11.66 4.61
C THR A 85 8.08 -10.64 3.63
N CYS A 86 6.84 -10.25 3.89
CA CYS A 86 6.12 -9.30 3.07
C CYS A 86 6.27 -7.91 3.64
N HIS A 87 6.49 -6.92 2.79
CA HIS A 87 6.55 -5.52 3.19
C HIS A 87 5.59 -4.69 2.38
N VAL A 88 5.03 -3.63 2.99
CA VAL A 88 4.24 -2.63 2.29
C VAL A 88 5.17 -1.81 1.40
N VAL A 89 4.86 -1.79 0.10
CA VAL A 89 5.67 -1.08 -0.90
C VAL A 89 4.91 0.08 -1.54
N ALA A 90 3.58 0.02 -1.55
CA ALA A 90 2.77 1.13 -2.06
C ALA A 90 1.47 1.32 -1.28
N ILE A 91 1.08 2.59 -1.09
CA ILE A 91 -0.24 2.99 -0.60
C ILE A 91 -0.84 4.00 -1.58
N LEU A 92 -2.00 3.68 -2.14
CA LEU A 92 -2.69 4.50 -3.13
C LEU A 92 -4.14 4.73 -2.69
N LEU A 93 -4.46 5.99 -2.37
CA LEU A 93 -5.74 6.44 -1.82
C LEU A 93 -6.22 7.70 -2.55
N LYS A 94 -7.14 7.54 -3.50
CA LYS A 94 -7.73 8.64 -4.29
C LYS A 94 -9.24 8.73 -4.08
N SER A 95 -9.76 9.96 -4.01
CA SER A 95 -11.20 10.23 -3.81
C SER A 95 -11.83 9.49 -2.62
N GLN A 96 -11.08 9.30 -1.54
CA GLN A 96 -11.54 8.54 -0.38
C GLN A 96 -12.22 9.44 0.67
N ASN A 97 -12.43 10.73 0.37
CA ASN A 97 -12.98 11.74 1.28
C ASN A 97 -12.24 11.80 2.63
N LEU A 98 -10.92 11.58 2.61
CA LEU A 98 -10.09 11.60 3.82
C LEU A 98 -9.99 13.03 4.35
N GLN A 99 -10.27 13.24 5.64
CA GLN A 99 -10.33 14.56 6.28
C GLN A 99 -9.25 14.74 7.37
N GLY A 100 -8.24 13.87 7.38
CA GLY A 100 -7.15 13.90 8.36
C GLY A 100 -5.95 14.74 7.95
N ASN A 101 -4.80 14.39 8.52
CA ASN A 101 -3.50 14.99 8.25
C ASN A 101 -2.62 14.06 7.40
N LEU A 102 -1.56 14.63 6.83
CA LEU A 102 -0.50 13.81 6.22
C LEU A 102 0.21 12.98 7.30
N PRO A 103 0.30 11.64 7.14
CA PRO A 103 0.87 10.76 8.15
C PRO A 103 2.39 10.86 8.13
N TRP A 104 2.99 11.27 9.25
CA TRP A 104 4.44 11.22 9.40
C TRP A 104 4.92 9.77 9.56
N GLU A 105 4.02 8.87 9.97
CA GLU A 105 4.27 7.45 10.26
C GLU A 105 4.67 6.62 9.05
N LEU A 106 4.66 7.19 7.84
CA LEU A 106 5.25 6.56 6.64
C LEU A 106 6.72 6.16 6.84
N VAL A 107 7.47 6.89 7.68
CA VAL A 107 8.85 6.54 8.03
C VAL A 107 8.97 5.18 8.71
N ASN A 108 7.88 4.65 9.25
CA ASN A 108 7.82 3.33 9.88
C ASN A 108 7.53 2.20 8.88
N LEU A 109 7.42 2.49 7.57
CA LEU A 109 7.31 1.50 6.49
C LEU A 109 8.64 1.44 5.73
N PRO A 110 9.56 0.52 6.09
CA PRO A 110 10.95 0.58 5.62
C PRO A 110 11.13 0.31 4.12
N TYR A 111 10.18 -0.37 3.48
CA TYR A 111 10.21 -0.70 2.05
C TYR A 111 9.21 0.11 1.23
N ILE A 112 8.62 1.16 1.80
CA ILE A 112 7.69 2.01 1.07
C ILE A 112 8.42 2.71 -0.08
N ARG A 113 7.91 2.50 -1.29
CA ARG A 113 8.43 3.13 -2.52
C ARG A 113 7.45 4.14 -3.11
N GLU A 114 6.17 3.91 -2.90
CA GLU A 114 5.12 4.71 -3.50
C GLU A 114 4.06 5.11 -2.46
N MET A 115 3.77 6.39 -2.36
CA MET A 115 2.59 6.86 -1.64
C MET A 115 1.85 7.90 -2.47
N TYR A 116 0.62 7.56 -2.83
CA TYR A 116 -0.27 8.42 -3.60
C TYR A 116 -1.51 8.72 -2.77
N VAL A 117 -1.51 9.86 -2.10
CA VAL A 117 -2.72 10.42 -1.52
C VAL A 117 -2.93 11.76 -2.20
N ILE A 118 -3.88 11.84 -3.15
CA ILE A 118 -4.08 13.08 -3.91
C ILE A 118 -4.42 14.19 -2.91
N LEU A 119 -3.50 15.15 -2.85
CA LEU A 119 -3.60 16.37 -2.09
C LEU A 119 -4.06 17.49 -3.02
N LEU A 120 -4.89 18.38 -2.48
CA LEU A 120 -4.99 19.79 -2.87
C LEU A 120 -3.63 20.51 -2.65
N LEU A 121 -2.54 19.99 -3.22
CA LEU A 121 -1.20 20.54 -3.08
C LEU A 121 -1.09 21.94 -3.71
N SER A 122 -2.00 22.31 -4.62
CA SER A 122 -2.06 23.66 -5.17
C SER A 122 -2.37 24.75 -4.13
N LEU A 123 -3.00 24.43 -2.99
CA LEU A 123 -3.32 25.43 -1.95
C LEU A 123 -2.30 25.47 -0.80
N ILE A 124 -1.69 24.33 -0.45
CA ILE A 124 -0.66 24.27 0.61
C ILE A 124 0.68 24.83 0.09
N LEU A 125 1.02 24.59 -1.19
CA LEU A 125 2.24 25.11 -1.82
C LEU A 125 2.22 26.65 -1.99
N MET A 126 1.04 27.27 -2.12
CA MET A 126 0.96 28.73 -2.25
C MET A 126 1.17 29.47 -0.91
N ASN A 127 1.04 28.80 0.24
CA ASN A 127 1.15 29.44 1.56
C ASN A 127 2.44 29.11 2.34
N GLN A 128 3.30 28.23 1.83
CA GLN A 128 4.56 27.86 2.48
C GLN A 128 5.70 27.81 1.46
N LEU A 129 6.23 28.98 1.10
CA LEU A 129 7.54 29.13 0.47
C LEU A 129 8.62 28.69 1.47
N ILE A 130 8.87 27.37 1.61
CA ILE A 130 9.91 26.86 2.51
C ILE A 130 10.75 25.80 1.78
N ASN A 131 11.92 26.27 1.33
CA ASN A 131 13.12 25.50 0.95
C ASN A 131 13.04 24.63 -0.31
N LEU A 132 13.74 25.08 -1.37
CA LEU A 132 13.86 24.40 -2.66
C LEU A 132 14.35 22.95 -2.57
N SER A 133 15.09 22.57 -1.52
CA SER A 133 15.56 21.18 -1.32
C SER A 133 14.42 20.22 -0.94
N LEU A 134 13.51 20.62 -0.04
CA LEU A 134 12.28 19.88 0.23
C LEU A 134 11.40 19.85 -1.01
N PHE A 135 11.35 20.96 -1.76
CA PHE A 135 10.60 21.03 -3.01
C PHE A 135 11.09 19.99 -4.01
N TYR A 136 12.40 19.74 -4.14
CA TYR A 136 12.94 18.66 -4.99
C TYR A 136 12.53 17.27 -4.49
N SER A 137 12.58 16.99 -3.19
CA SER A 137 12.12 15.70 -2.63
C SER A 137 10.61 15.46 -2.81
N ILE A 138 9.80 16.53 -2.81
CA ILE A 138 8.33 16.44 -2.99
C ILE A 138 7.95 16.49 -4.49
N HIS A 139 8.77 17.12 -5.35
CA HIS A 139 8.64 17.12 -6.81
C HIS A 139 8.88 15.72 -7.42
N PHE A 140 9.47 14.80 -6.66
CA PHE A 140 9.69 13.40 -7.05
C PHE A 140 8.47 12.48 -6.80
N LEU A 141 7.41 12.98 -6.16
CA LEU A 141 6.09 12.35 -6.21
C LEU A 141 5.33 13.01 -7.36
N THR A 142 5.35 12.37 -8.51
CA THR A 142 4.84 12.95 -9.75
C THR A 142 3.38 13.37 -9.57
N PHE A 143 3.17 14.68 -9.53
CA PHE A 143 1.86 15.28 -9.72
C PHE A 143 1.51 15.10 -11.19
N ARG A 144 1.03 13.91 -11.56
CA ARG A 144 0.24 13.82 -12.78
C ARG A 144 -1.04 14.59 -12.49
N MET A 145 -1.20 15.75 -13.12
CA MET A 145 -2.50 16.40 -13.20
C MET A 145 -3.35 15.56 -14.15
N ASP A 146 -3.80 14.39 -13.67
CA ASP A 146 -4.99 13.79 -14.25
C ASP A 146 -6.10 14.81 -14.04
N SER A 147 -6.80 15.15 -15.11
CA SER A 147 -7.94 16.07 -15.14
C SER A 147 -9.14 15.61 -14.30
N ASP A 148 -8.97 14.55 -13.52
CA ASP A 148 -9.99 13.98 -12.65
C ASP A 148 -9.92 14.65 -11.28
N LEU A 149 -11.05 15.21 -10.84
CA LEU A 149 -11.25 15.80 -9.51
C LEU A 149 -11.19 14.75 -8.39
N ALA A 150 -10.11 13.97 -8.33
CA ALA A 150 -9.95 12.87 -7.42
C ALA A 150 -9.44 13.34 -6.04
N LEU A 151 -10.24 14.13 -5.34
CA LEU A 151 -9.79 14.93 -4.20
C LEU A 151 -9.97 14.21 -2.85
N ASN A 152 -8.95 14.29 -1.99
CA ASN A 152 -9.11 14.15 -0.54
C ASN A 152 -9.09 15.55 0.12
N TYR A 153 -9.54 15.65 1.37
CA TYR A 153 -9.62 16.88 2.16
C TYR A 153 -8.56 16.92 3.28
N LEU A 154 -7.33 16.51 2.96
CA LEU A 154 -6.26 16.47 3.95
C LEU A 154 -5.81 17.89 4.35
N SER A 155 -5.39 18.02 5.60
CA SER A 155 -4.87 19.26 6.17
C SER A 155 -3.50 19.06 6.82
N GLY A 156 -2.90 20.12 7.35
CA GLY A 156 -1.58 20.08 7.99
C GLY A 156 -0.42 20.45 7.07
N SER A 157 0.80 20.21 7.56
CA SER A 157 2.05 20.49 6.84
C SER A 157 2.72 19.19 6.41
N ILE A 158 3.58 19.28 5.40
CA ILE A 158 4.36 18.12 4.93
C ILE A 158 5.33 17.72 6.06
N PRO A 159 5.30 16.46 6.55
CA PRO A 159 6.21 16.01 7.60
C PRO A 159 7.67 16.14 7.14
N LYS A 160 8.51 16.78 7.95
CA LYS A 160 9.93 17.04 7.61
C LYS A 160 10.73 15.75 7.43
N ASP A 161 10.36 14.71 8.17
CA ASP A 161 11.04 13.42 8.17
C ASP A 161 10.77 12.60 6.90
N TRP A 162 9.84 13.00 6.03
CA TRP A 162 9.69 12.36 4.72
C TRP A 162 10.96 12.47 3.86
N GLY A 163 11.80 13.49 4.10
CA GLY A 163 13.11 13.61 3.44
C GLY A 163 14.09 12.47 3.76
N SER A 164 13.82 11.65 4.80
CA SER A 164 14.65 10.47 5.12
C SER A 164 14.20 9.19 4.41
N LEU A 165 13.12 9.22 3.64
CA LEU A 165 12.63 8.06 2.88
C LEU A 165 13.47 7.88 1.61
N ILE A 166 14.56 7.12 1.72
CA ILE A 166 15.55 6.93 0.65
C ILE A 166 15.08 6.05 -0.53
N HIS A 167 13.92 5.40 -0.40
CA HIS A 167 13.41 4.42 -1.37
C HIS A 167 12.18 4.90 -2.15
N LEU A 168 11.74 6.16 -1.98
CA LEU A 168 10.65 6.70 -2.79
C LEU A 168 11.12 6.86 -4.24
N GLU A 169 10.55 6.07 -5.16
CA GLU A 169 10.86 6.15 -6.59
C GLU A 169 9.95 7.19 -7.28
N SER A 170 10.53 7.96 -8.20
CA SER A 170 9.84 8.97 -9.02
C SER A 170 9.36 8.35 -10.32
N MET A 171 8.11 8.60 -10.72
CA MET A 171 7.57 8.20 -12.04
C MET A 171 6.92 9.35 -12.80
#